data_AF-A0A350T3C6-F1
#
_entry.id   AF-A0A350T3C6-F1
#
_cell.length_a   1.000
_cell.length_b   1.000
_cell.length_c   1.000
_cell.angle_alpha   90.00
_cell.angle_beta   90.00
_cell.angle_gamma   90.00
#
_symmetry.space_group_name_H-M   'P 1'
#
loop_
_entity.id
_entity.type
_entity.pdbx_description
1 polymer ?
#
loop_
_entity_poly.entity_id
_entity_poly.type
_entity_poly.pdbx_seq_one_letter_code
_entity_poly.pdbx_strand_id
1 'polypeptide(L)' 'EGDMITIDIPSTTLSVELTDAEIAERMRDWTAPKPHYESGVFAKYASLVSSAAEGAITRPIW' A
#
# COMPACT_ATOMS: atom_id res chain seq x y z
N GLU A 1 0.49 -13.46 -10.20
CA GLU A 1 1.82 -13.78 -10.75
C GLU A 1 1.81 -13.60 -12.25
N GLY A 2 2.80 -12.90 -12.81
CA GLY A 2 2.95 -12.71 -14.26
C GLY A 2 2.50 -11.35 -14.83
N ASP A 3 2.06 -10.40 -13.99
CA ASP A 3 1.73 -9.05 -14.47
C ASP A 3 3.01 -8.32 -14.91
N MET A 4 2.95 -7.61 -16.04
CA MET A 4 4.08 -6.82 -16.53
C MET A 4 4.16 -5.50 -15.78
N ILE A 5 5.34 -5.19 -15.24
CA ILE A 5 5.64 -3.95 -14.52
C ILE A 5 6.66 -3.17 -15.33
N THR A 6 6.34 -1.90 -15.59
CA THR A 6 7.23 -0.97 -16.30
C THR A 6 7.83 0.01 -15.31
N ILE A 7 9.16 0.08 -15.30
CA ILE A 7 9.95 1.01 -14.50
C ILE A 7 10.68 1.95 -15.48
N ASP A 8 10.25 3.20 -15.54
CA ASP A 8 10.85 4.21 -16.41
C ASP A 8 11.50 5.28 -15.54
N ILE A 9 12.84 5.20 -15.44
CA ILE A 9 13.66 6.10 -14.63
C ILE A 9 13.66 7.53 -15.19
N PRO A 10 13.84 7.76 -16.52
CA PRO A 10 13.79 9.11 -17.08
C PRO A 10 12.50 9.87 -16.80
N SER A 11 11.35 9.20 -16.87
CA SER A 11 10.03 9.80 -16.60
C SER A 11 9.63 9.74 -15.12
N THR A 12 10.40 9.04 -14.27
CA THR A 12 10.10 8.77 -12.86
C THR A 12 8.74 8.08 -12.66
N THR A 13 8.39 7.17 -13.57
CA THR A 13 7.11 6.45 -13.52
C THR A 13 7.29 4.98 -13.17
N LEU A 14 6.31 4.46 -12.44
CA LEU A 14 6.14 3.05 -12.14
C LEU A 14 4.70 2.70 -12.50
N SER A 15 4.51 1.79 -13.45
CA SER A 15 3.19 1.36 -13.90
C SER A 15 3.11 -0.16 -14.01
N VAL A 16 1.89 -0.67 -13.98
CA VAL A 16 1.56 -2.06 -14.29
C VAL A 16 0.73 -2.08 -15.56
N GLU A 17 0.99 -3.02 -16.46
CA GLU A 17 0.25 -3.15 -17.72
C GLU A 17 -1.12 -3.81 -17.51
N LEU A 18 -1.98 -3.11 -16.78
CA LEU A 18 -3.37 -3.47 -16.55
C LEU A 18 -4.24 -2.27 -16.88
N THR A 19 -5.44 -2.54 -17.38
CA THR A 19 -6.46 -1.52 -17.58
C THR A 19 -7.08 -1.13 -16.25
N ASP A 20 -7.65 0.09 -16.18
CA ASP A 20 -8.39 0.55 -15.00
C ASP A 20 -9.54 -0.39 -14.61
N ALA A 21 -10.17 -1.04 -15.60
CA ALA A 21 -11.25 -1.99 -15.39
C ALA A 21 -10.76 -3.26 -14.65
N GLU A 22 -9.61 -3.80 -15.05
CA GLU A 22 -9.00 -4.96 -14.39
C GLU A 22 -8.54 -4.62 -12.97
N ILE A 23 -7.96 -3.42 -12.77
CA ILE A 23 -7.58 -2.94 -11.44
C ILE A 23 -8.82 -2.82 -10.55
N ALA A 24 -9.90 -2.23 -11.06
CA ALA A 24 -11.15 -2.06 -10.32
C ALA A 24 -11.86 -3.40 -10.03
N GLU A 25 -11.73 -4.40 -10.90
CA GLU A 25 -12.19 -5.77 -10.64
C GLU A 25 -11.37 -6.44 -9.53
N ARG A 26 -10.04 -6.40 -9.61
CA ARG A 26 -9.17 -6.97 -8.56
C ARG A 26 -9.37 -6.31 -7.21
N MET A 27 -9.61 -5.00 -7.18
CA MET A 27 -9.84 -4.26 -5.94
C MET A 27 -11.18 -4.60 -5.28
N ARG A 28 -12.18 -5.09 -6.04
CA ARG A 28 -13.45 -5.56 -5.48
C ARG A 28 -13.28 -6.81 -4.62
N ASP A 29 -12.35 -7.68 -4.99
CA ASP A 29 -12.07 -8.93 -4.27
C ASP A 29 -10.97 -8.78 -3.22
N TRP A 30 -10.29 -7.62 -3.18
CA TRP A 30 -9.21 -7.39 -2.25
C TRP A 30 -9.72 -7.28 -0.80
N THR A 31 -9.12 -8.05 0.09
CA THR A 31 -9.36 -7.97 1.54
C THR A 31 -8.04 -7.68 2.24
N ALA A 32 -8.07 -6.71 3.15
CA ALA A 32 -6.88 -6.35 3.94
C ALA A 32 -6.34 -7.58 4.70
N PRO A 33 -5.03 -7.84 4.63
CA PRO A 33 -4.44 -8.97 5.34
C PRO A 33 -4.49 -8.76 6.85
N LYS A 34 -4.51 -9.87 7.60
CA LYS A 34 -4.42 -9.83 9.06
C LYS A 34 -3.07 -9.20 9.49
N PRO A 35 -3.05 -8.28 10.47
CA PRO A 35 -1.79 -7.73 10.99
C PRO A 35 -0.87 -8.82 11.51
N HIS A 36 0.43 -8.71 11.24
CA HIS A 36 1.44 -9.61 11.80
C HIS A 36 1.58 -9.49 13.33
N TYR A 37 1.26 -8.32 13.89
CA TYR A 37 1.31 -8.04 15.31
C TYR A 37 -0.02 -7.43 15.76
N GLU A 38 -0.77 -8.15 16.59
CA GLU A 38 -2.05 -7.68 17.13
C GLU A 38 -1.90 -6.82 18.39
N SER A 39 -0.74 -6.85 19.04
CA SER A 39 -0.47 -6.10 20.26
C SER A 39 0.98 -5.58 20.33
N GLY A 40 1.27 -4.81 21.38
CA GLY A 40 2.60 -4.24 21.63
C GLY A 40 2.95 -3.06 20.74
N VAL A 41 4.24 -2.73 20.69
CA VAL A 41 4.72 -1.51 20.02
C VAL A 41 4.46 -1.51 18.52
N PHE A 42 4.48 -2.66 17.85
CA PHE A 42 4.22 -2.75 16.41
C PHE A 42 2.73 -2.61 16.07
N ALA A 43 1.83 -3.12 16.91
CA ALA A 43 0.41 -2.84 16.76
C ALA A 43 0.13 -1.34 16.89
N LYS A 44 0.72 -0.66 17.89
CA LYS A 44 0.63 0.79 18.05
C LYS A 44 1.19 1.54 16.84
N TYR A 45 2.33 1.12 16.30
CA TYR A 45 2.93 1.76 15.13
C TYR A 45 2.03 1.62 13.90
N ALA A 46 1.61 0.40 13.57
CA ALA A 46 0.76 0.12 12.42
C ALA A 46 -0.58 0.87 12.48
N SER A 47 -1.13 1.12 13.68
CA SER A 47 -2.37 1.88 13.84
C SER A 47 -2.22 3.41 13.72
N LEU A 48 -1.00 3.95 13.85
CA LEU A 48 -0.79 5.41 13.95
C LEU A 48 0.08 6.00 12.83
N VAL A 49 0.85 5.18 12.11
CA VAL A 49 1.78 5.64 11.08
C VAL A 49 1.03 6.14 9.83
N SER A 50 1.45 7.29 9.32
CA SER A 50 0.96 7.84 8.04
C SER A 50 1.69 7.22 6.83
N SER A 51 1.24 7.54 5.62
CA SER A 51 1.93 7.17 4.39
C SER A 51 3.40 7.60 4.41
N ALA A 52 4.29 6.82 3.78
CA ALA A 52 5.69 7.18 3.59
C ALA A 52 5.87 8.45 2.75
N ALA A 53 4.96 8.71 1.81
CA ALA A 53 4.94 9.97 1.05
C ALA A 53 4.67 11.19 1.94
N GLU A 54 4.04 10.98 3.10
CA GLU A 54 3.82 12.00 4.14
C GLU A 54 4.91 11.97 5.24
N GLY A 55 5.97 11.18 5.05
CA GLY A 55 7.10 11.07 5.98
C GLY A 55 6.95 10.02 7.08
N ALA A 56 5.95 9.12 6.99
CA ALA A 56 5.72 8.03 7.96
C ALA A 56 5.65 8.50 9.42
N ILE A 57 5.05 9.67 9.65
CA ILE A 57 4.87 10.24 10.99
C ILE A 57 3.79 9.47 11.74
N THR A 58 3.89 9.40 13.07
CA THR A 58 2.83 8.82 13.90
C THR A 58 1.90 9.93 14.40
N ARG A 59 0.59 9.79 14.19
CA ARG A 59 -0.43 10.75 14.65
C ARG A 59 -1.16 10.17 15.86
N PRO A 60 -0.84 10.61 17.10
CA PRO A 60 -1.57 10.14 18.27
C PRO A 60 -3.01 10.66 18.23
N ILE A 61 -3.94 9.83 18.66
CA ILE A 61 -5.35 10.20 18.83
C ILE A 61 -5.48 10.66 20.29
N TRP A 62 -5.47 11.97 20.51
CA TRP A 62 -5.72 12.58 21.83
C TRP A 62 -7.18 12.97 21.97
#